data_AF-A0A0P9U513-F1
#
_entry.id   AF-A0A0P9U513-F1
#
_cell.length_a   1.000
_cell.length_b   1.000
_cell.length_c   1.000
_cell.angle_alpha   90.00
_cell.angle_beta   90.00
_cell.angle_gamma   90.00
#
_symmetry.space_group_name_H-M   'P 1'
#
loop_
_entity.id
_entity.type
_entity.pdbx_description
1 polymer ?
#
loop_
_entity_poly.entity_id
_entity_poly.type
_entity_poly.pdbx_seq_one_letter_code
_entity_poly.pdbx_strand_id
1 'polypeptide(L)'
;MFAGYQRIITVLQGAGMTLDVDGVTSRPLLPSDPFAFSGDSEVSCTLLGGPIRDFNLIYAPHRYTARLHWIDVRHPQRLFSSAGIFVLFSMAEQVAISVNGQPWEILGKLDCAQVDNSGGLLEIELQSPRASRCCLIELTATGL
;
A
#
# COMPACT_ATOMS: atom_id res chain seq x y z
N MET A 1 19.21 -3.33 -6.04
CA MET A 1 19.30 -3.57 -4.59
C MET A 1 18.99 -2.27 -3.86
N PHE A 2 18.18 -2.32 -2.79
CA PHE A 2 17.88 -1.17 -1.91
C PHE A 2 18.42 -1.48 -0.52
N ALA A 3 19.74 -1.41 -0.36
CA ALA A 3 20.41 -1.92 0.84
C ALA A 3 19.90 -1.24 2.13
N GLY A 4 19.59 -2.03 3.15
CA GLY A 4 19.06 -1.59 4.44
C GLY A 4 17.59 -1.16 4.44
N TYR A 5 16.84 -1.38 3.36
CA TYR A 5 15.40 -1.09 3.27
C TYR A 5 14.56 -2.36 3.31
N GLN A 6 13.34 -2.26 3.85
CA GLN A 6 12.30 -3.25 3.69
C GLN A 6 11.47 -2.91 2.44
N ARG A 7 11.13 -3.93 1.64
CA ARG A 7 10.25 -3.78 0.49
C ARG A 7 8.96 -4.57 0.68
N ILE A 8 7.85 -4.00 0.22
CA ILE A 8 6.57 -4.70 0.02
C ILE A 8 6.11 -4.35 -1.39
N ILE A 9 5.92 -5.36 -2.23
CA ILE A 9 5.44 -5.20 -3.60
C ILE A 9 4.05 -5.80 -3.74
N THR A 10 3.22 -5.23 -4.61
CA THR A 10 1.92 -5.80 -4.97
C THR A 10 1.69 -5.62 -6.46
N VAL A 11 1.29 -6.68 -7.15
CA VAL A 11 0.84 -6.57 -8.55
C VAL A 11 -0.47 -5.79 -8.60
N LEU A 12 -0.54 -4.80 -9.49
CA LEU A 12 -1.73 -3.99 -9.75
C LEU A 12 -2.48 -4.45 -10.99
N GLN A 13 -1.75 -4.79 -12.05
CA GLN A 13 -2.31 -5.16 -13.34
C GLN A 13 -1.39 -6.16 -14.05
N GLY A 14 -1.99 -7.11 -14.77
CA GLY A 14 -1.30 -8.16 -15.51
C GLY A 14 -1.51 -9.54 -14.89
N ALA A 15 -0.92 -10.56 -15.51
CA ALA A 15 -1.11 -11.96 -15.10
C ALA A 15 -0.39 -12.32 -13.78
N GLY A 16 0.52 -11.46 -13.31
CA GLY A 16 1.32 -11.68 -12.11
C GLY A 16 2.76 -12.08 -12.41
N MET A 17 3.49 -12.40 -11.35
CA MET A 17 4.90 -12.78 -11.39
C MET A 17 5.24 -13.82 -10.32
N THR A 18 6.38 -14.48 -10.44
CA THR A 18 7.09 -15.06 -9.30
C THR A 18 8.36 -14.26 -9.04
N LEU A 19 8.76 -14.16 -7.78
CA LEU A 19 10.04 -13.60 -7.39
C LEU A 19 10.93 -14.71 -6.88
N ASP A 20 12.16 -14.76 -7.37
CA ASP A 20 13.22 -15.51 -6.72
C ASP A 20 13.96 -14.56 -5.77
N VAL A 21 13.99 -14.91 -4.49
CA VAL A 21 14.62 -14.11 -3.43
C VAL A 21 15.68 -14.96 -2.77
N ASP A 22 16.95 -14.62 -2.97
CA ASP A 22 18.10 -15.36 -2.44
C ASP A 22 18.06 -16.87 -2.77
N GLY A 23 17.63 -17.22 -3.99
CA GLY A 23 17.51 -18.60 -4.47
C GLY A 23 16.20 -19.30 -4.07
N VAL A 24 15.28 -18.61 -3.38
CA VAL A 24 13.97 -19.15 -3.00
C VAL A 24 12.88 -18.53 -3.86
N THR A 25 12.28 -19.34 -4.72
CA THR A 25 11.17 -18.91 -5.56
C THR A 25 9.87 -18.80 -4.78
N SER A 26 9.20 -17.66 -4.89
CA SER A 26 7.89 -17.40 -4.28
C SER A 26 6.78 -18.24 -4.95
N ARG A 27 5.64 -18.37 -4.26
CA ARG A 27 4.37 -18.67 -4.94
C ARG A 27 4.08 -17.59 -6.01
N PRO A 28 3.21 -17.86 -7.00
CA PRO A 28 2.69 -16.81 -7.89
C PRO A 28 2.13 -15.63 -7.09
N LEU A 29 2.58 -14.42 -7.42
CA LEU A 29 2.10 -13.15 -6.91
C LEU A 29 1.08 -12.61 -7.91
N LEU A 30 -0.19 -12.58 -7.50
CA LEU A 30 -1.31 -12.16 -8.34
C LEU A 30 -1.73 -10.71 -8.00
N PRO A 31 -2.62 -10.08 -8.79
CA PRO A 31 -3.11 -8.75 -8.46
C PRO A 31 -3.66 -8.65 -7.03
N SER A 32 -3.33 -7.56 -6.33
CA SER A 32 -3.70 -7.29 -4.93
C SER A 32 -3.13 -8.25 -3.86
N ASP A 33 -2.09 -9.01 -4.20
CA ASP A 33 -1.41 -9.94 -3.30
C ASP A 33 -0.04 -9.39 -2.85
N PRO A 34 0.07 -8.79 -1.65
CA PRO A 34 1.30 -8.18 -1.20
C PRO A 34 2.36 -9.22 -0.84
N PHE A 35 3.61 -8.92 -1.19
CA PHE A 35 4.77 -9.76 -0.87
C PHE A 35 5.91 -8.90 -0.31
N ALA A 36 6.40 -9.28 0.86
CA ALA A 36 7.47 -8.57 1.57
C ALA A 36 8.80 -9.31 1.44
N PHE A 37 9.87 -8.57 1.19
CA PHE A 37 11.24 -9.09 1.09
C PHE A 37 12.27 -8.01 1.42
N SER A 38 13.48 -8.42 1.79
CA SER A 38 14.55 -7.48 2.12
C SER A 38 15.03 -6.75 0.86
N GLY A 39 15.34 -5.47 0.99
CA GLY A 39 16.03 -4.71 -0.04
C GLY A 39 17.49 -5.11 -0.23
N ASP A 40 18.06 -5.84 0.73
CA ASP A 40 19.41 -6.44 0.68
C ASP A 40 19.48 -7.73 -0.14
N SER A 41 18.33 -8.38 -0.38
CA SER A 41 18.28 -9.65 -1.11
C SER A 41 18.63 -9.49 -2.59
N GLU A 42 19.25 -10.53 -3.15
CA GLU A 42 19.32 -10.69 -4.61
C GLU A 42 17.94 -11.16 -5.10
N VAL A 43 17.37 -10.43 -6.06
CA VAL A 43 16.00 -10.68 -6.52
C VAL A 43 15.94 -10.70 -8.04
N SER A 44 15.34 -11.75 -8.58
CA SER A 44 14.93 -11.84 -9.98
C SER A 44 13.42 -12.04 -10.10
N CYS A 45 12.85 -11.59 -11.21
CA CYS A 45 11.41 -11.63 -11.45
C CYS A 45 11.12 -12.42 -12.72
N THR A 46 10.18 -13.36 -12.65
CA THR A 46 9.65 -14.09 -13.81
C THR A 46 8.19 -13.73 -14.00
N LEU A 47 7.85 -13.19 -15.17
CA LEU A 47 6.48 -12.82 -15.53
C LEU A 47 5.67 -14.05 -15.93
N LEU A 48 4.44 -14.16 -15.42
CA LEU A 48 3.57 -15.32 -15.70
C LEU A 48 2.89 -15.26 -17.07
N GLY A 49 2.74 -14.06 -17.64
CA GLY A 49 1.94 -13.88 -18.87
C GLY A 49 2.15 -12.55 -19.58
N GLY A 50 3.33 -11.95 -19.45
CA GLY A 50 3.67 -10.66 -20.06
C GLY A 50 3.79 -9.50 -19.06
N PRO A 51 3.87 -8.25 -19.55
CA PRO A 51 4.13 -7.08 -18.71
C PRO A 51 3.10 -6.90 -17.59
N ILE A 52 3.59 -6.45 -16.44
CA ILE A 52 2.76 -6.11 -15.28
C ILE A 52 3.00 -4.66 -14.84
N ARG A 53 2.10 -4.15 -14.01
CA ARG A 53 2.32 -2.93 -13.22
C ARG A 53 2.21 -3.29 -11.76
N ASP A 54 3.14 -2.77 -10.96
CA ASP A 54 3.21 -3.05 -9.53
C ASP A 54 3.18 -1.78 -8.69
N PHE A 55 2.74 -1.92 -7.45
CA PHE A 55 2.82 -0.93 -6.39
C PHE A 55 3.91 -1.33 -5.40
N ASN A 56 4.81 -0.40 -5.08
CA ASN A 56 5.95 -0.65 -4.21
C ASN A 56 5.90 0.26 -2.99
N LEU A 57 5.98 -0.33 -1.80
CA LEU A 57 6.38 0.36 -0.59
C LEU A 57 7.83 -0.02 -0.29
N ILE A 58 8.70 0.98 -0.16
CA ILE A 58 10.10 0.82 0.25
C ILE A 58 10.33 1.77 1.42
N TYR A 59 10.71 1.23 2.58
CA TYR A 59 10.90 2.03 3.79
C TYR A 59 12.12 1.57 4.58
N ALA A 60 12.71 2.48 5.35
CA ALA A 60 13.84 2.18 6.22
C ALA A 60 13.31 1.63 7.56
N PRO A 61 13.41 0.32 7.84
CA PRO A 61 12.77 -0.29 9.00
C PRO A 61 13.37 0.17 10.35
N HIS A 62 14.59 0.74 10.32
CA HIS A 62 15.22 1.35 11.50
C HIS A 62 14.75 2.79 11.79
N ARG A 63 13.98 3.39 10.87
CA ARG A 63 13.38 4.74 11.03
C ARG A 63 11.87 4.72 11.12
N TYR A 64 11.22 3.69 10.59
CA TYR A 64 9.78 3.59 10.51
C TYR A 64 9.29 2.16 10.77
N THR A 65 8.21 2.05 11.53
CA THR A 65 7.30 0.90 11.42
C THR A 65 6.32 1.18 10.28
N ALA A 66 5.95 0.13 9.55
CA ALA A 66 5.01 0.22 8.44
C ALA A 66 3.93 -0.85 8.55
N ARG A 67 2.69 -0.47 8.25
CA ARG A 67 1.59 -1.40 8.00
C ARG A 67 1.02 -1.10 6.62
N LEU A 68 0.85 -2.14 5.81
CA LEU A 68 0.23 -2.07 4.49
C LEU A 68 -0.93 -3.04 4.46
N HIS A 69 -2.10 -2.57 4.05
CA HIS A 69 -3.29 -3.41 3.95
C HIS A 69 -4.15 -3.04 2.76
N TRP A 70 -4.50 -4.02 1.94
CA TRP A 70 -5.45 -3.84 0.86
C TRP A 70 -6.88 -4.11 1.33
N ILE A 71 -7.79 -3.17 1.05
CA ILE A 71 -9.20 -3.25 1.43
C ILE A 71 -10.12 -3.04 0.23
N ASP A 72 -11.36 -3.52 0.35
CA ASP A 72 -12.45 -3.16 -0.55
C ASP A 72 -13.42 -2.22 0.15
N VAL A 73 -13.52 -0.97 -0.31
CA VAL A 73 -14.53 -0.02 0.14
C VAL A 73 -15.84 -0.36 -0.57
N ARG A 74 -16.70 -1.14 0.09
CA ARG A 74 -18.00 -1.60 -0.44
C ARG A 74 -19.20 -0.83 0.12
N HIS A 75 -19.01 -0.24 1.29
CA HIS A 75 -19.93 0.62 2.03
C HIS A 75 -19.08 1.69 2.71
N PRO A 76 -19.68 2.77 3.24
CA PRO A 76 -18.94 3.71 4.07
C PRO A 76 -18.14 2.96 5.14
N GLN A 77 -16.85 3.27 5.23
CA GLN A 77 -15.94 2.71 6.23
C GLN A 77 -15.38 3.84 7.08
N ARG A 78 -15.24 3.57 8.37
CA ARG A 78 -14.60 4.45 9.32
C ARG A 78 -13.42 3.73 9.93
N LEU A 79 -12.27 4.37 9.87
CA LEU A 79 -10.98 3.85 10.30
C LEU A 79 -10.38 4.83 11.30
N PHE A 80 -9.55 4.31 12.18
CA PHE A 80 -8.81 5.11 13.14
C PHE A 80 -7.34 4.76 13.06
N SER A 81 -6.48 5.79 13.00
CA SER A 81 -5.04 5.60 12.91
C SER A 81 -4.31 6.66 13.73
N SER A 82 -3.31 6.22 14.51
CA SER A 82 -2.38 7.11 15.21
C SER A 82 -1.02 7.17 14.51
N ALA A 83 -0.92 6.68 13.27
CA ALA A 83 0.32 6.72 12.51
C ALA A 83 0.73 8.16 12.22
N GLY A 84 2.04 8.42 12.16
CA GLY A 84 2.58 9.73 11.83
C GLY A 84 2.35 10.11 10.36
N ILE A 85 2.24 9.13 9.49
CA ILE A 85 1.84 9.29 8.09
C ILE A 85 0.81 8.22 7.76
N PHE A 86 -0.31 8.63 7.18
CA PHE A 86 -1.30 7.73 6.59
C PHE A 86 -1.38 7.99 5.09
N VAL A 87 -1.42 6.91 4.30
CA VAL A 87 -1.51 6.97 2.84
C VAL A 87 -2.65 6.09 2.37
N LEU A 88 -3.51 6.64 1.51
CA LEU A 88 -4.54 5.91 0.80
C LEU A 88 -4.22 5.92 -0.69
N PHE A 89 -3.86 4.77 -1.23
CA PHE A 89 -3.71 4.57 -2.67
C PHE A 89 -4.97 3.94 -3.27
N SER A 90 -5.49 4.53 -4.36
CA SER A 90 -6.72 4.10 -5.01
C SER A 90 -6.44 3.27 -6.27
N MET A 91 -7.08 2.10 -6.40
CA MET A 91 -7.21 1.37 -7.68
C MET A 91 -8.58 1.57 -8.34
N ALA A 92 -9.42 2.42 -7.75
CA ALA A 92 -10.78 2.67 -8.18
C ALA A 92 -10.88 3.93 -9.04
N GLU A 93 -11.85 3.95 -9.95
CA GLU A 93 -12.16 5.17 -10.72
C GLU A 93 -12.60 6.33 -9.82
N GLN A 94 -13.21 6.02 -8.67
CA GLN A 94 -13.63 7.03 -7.70
C GLN A 94 -13.72 6.45 -6.28
N VAL A 95 -12.95 7.00 -5.35
CA VAL A 95 -13.12 6.82 -3.90
C VAL A 95 -12.98 8.17 -3.21
N ALA A 96 -13.83 8.44 -2.22
CA ALA A 96 -13.80 9.65 -1.43
C ALA A 96 -13.18 9.37 -0.06
N ILE A 97 -12.34 10.28 0.41
CA ILE A 97 -11.73 10.27 1.74
C ILE A 97 -12.07 11.56 2.48
N SER A 98 -12.42 11.45 3.76
CA SER A 98 -12.48 12.57 4.70
C SER A 98 -11.63 12.22 5.92
N VAL A 99 -10.93 13.21 6.46
CA VAL A 99 -10.06 13.07 7.63
C VAL A 99 -10.52 14.06 8.67
N ASN A 100 -10.81 13.60 9.89
CA ASN A 100 -11.27 14.43 11.02
C ASN A 100 -12.43 15.37 10.64
N GLY A 101 -13.38 14.86 9.84
CA GLY A 101 -14.55 15.62 9.38
C GLY A 101 -14.25 16.75 8.41
N GLN A 102 -13.01 16.84 7.87
CA GLN A 102 -12.67 17.79 6.81
C GLN A 102 -13.45 17.49 5.52
N PRO A 103 -13.56 18.46 4.59
CA PRO A 103 -14.22 18.24 3.31
C PRO A 103 -13.70 17.00 2.58
N TRP A 104 -14.60 16.32 1.87
CA TRP A 104 -14.27 15.12 1.12
C TRP A 104 -13.36 15.43 -0.06
N GLU A 105 -12.26 14.69 -0.15
CA GLU A 105 -11.42 14.64 -1.34
C GLU A 105 -11.75 13.40 -2.16
N ILE A 106 -11.76 13.57 -3.48
CA ILE A 106 -12.07 12.48 -4.42
C ILE A 106 -10.78 12.05 -5.10
N LEU A 107 -10.46 10.76 -4.94
CA LEU A 107 -9.33 10.10 -5.59
C LEU A 107 -9.82 9.28 -6.78
N GLY A 108 -9.20 9.50 -7.93
CA GLY A 108 -9.32 8.67 -9.11
C GLY A 108 -8.42 7.44 -9.06
N LYS A 109 -8.30 6.78 -10.20
CA LYS A 109 -7.51 5.55 -10.32
C LYS A 109 -6.02 5.88 -10.33
N LEU A 110 -5.28 5.25 -9.43
CA LEU A 110 -3.85 5.46 -9.15
C LEU A 110 -3.53 6.76 -8.41
N ASP A 111 -4.55 7.51 -7.98
CA ASP A 111 -4.34 8.64 -7.09
C ASP A 111 -3.99 8.17 -5.69
N CYS A 112 -3.30 9.04 -4.96
CA CYS A 112 -2.81 8.78 -3.62
C CYS A 112 -3.09 9.98 -2.73
N ALA A 113 -3.83 9.79 -1.64
CA ALA A 113 -3.90 10.78 -0.58
C ALA A 113 -2.82 10.47 0.46
N GLN A 114 -2.09 11.49 0.88
CA GLN A 114 -1.18 11.43 2.02
C GLN A 114 -1.69 12.38 3.10
N VAL A 115 -1.70 11.87 4.33
CA VAL A 115 -2.08 12.61 5.53
C VAL A 115 -0.91 12.59 6.48
N ASP A 116 -0.30 13.75 6.70
CA ASP A 116 0.72 13.92 7.73
C ASP A 116 0.03 14.20 9.07
N ASN A 117 0.28 13.34 10.05
CA ASN A 117 -0.31 13.42 11.39
C ASN A 117 0.72 13.97 12.38
N SER A 118 0.49 15.18 12.87
CA SER A 118 1.34 15.80 13.89
C SER A 118 1.17 15.17 15.29
N GLY A 119 0.20 14.27 15.46
CA GLY A 119 -0.02 13.48 16.67
C GLY A 119 -1.49 13.29 17.00
N GLY A 120 -1.78 12.25 17.78
CA GLY A 120 -3.15 11.89 18.17
C GLY A 120 -3.80 10.88 17.23
N LEU A 121 -5.10 10.66 17.45
CA LEU A 121 -5.90 9.69 16.70
C LEU A 121 -6.61 10.40 15.54
N LEU A 122 -6.30 10.00 14.31
CA LEU A 122 -7.07 10.38 13.13
C LEU A 122 -8.35 9.55 13.05
N GLU A 123 -9.45 10.20 12.72
CA GLU A 123 -10.67 9.56 12.22
C GLU A 123 -10.69 9.71 10.69
N ILE A 124 -10.68 8.59 9.98
CA ILE A 124 -10.66 8.55 8.51
C ILE A 124 -11.94 7.89 8.03
N GLU A 125 -12.66 8.57 7.16
CA GLU A 125 -13.87 8.05 6.54
C GLU A 125 -13.65 7.82 5.05
N LEU A 126 -14.01 6.63 4.57
CA LEU A 126 -13.90 6.24 3.17
C LEU A 126 -15.28 5.91 2.61
N GLN A 127 -15.57 6.41 1.42
CA GLN A 127 -16.80 6.10 0.71
C GLN A 127 -16.52 5.90 -0.78
N SER A 128 -17.28 5.02 -1.42
CA SER A 128 -17.20 4.86 -2.87
C SER A 128 -18.56 4.48 -3.43
N PRO A 129 -18.92 4.98 -4.63
CA PRO A 129 -20.18 4.61 -5.29
C PRO A 129 -20.22 3.14 -5.73
N ARG A 130 -19.08 2.45 -5.79
CA ARG A 130 -18.95 1.02 -6.15
C ARG A 130 -17.93 0.35 -5.24
N ALA A 131 -17.91 -0.98 -5.24
CA ALA A 131 -16.85 -1.74 -4.57
C ALA A 131 -15.48 -1.34 -5.15
N SER A 132 -14.66 -0.72 -4.31
CA SER A 132 -13.43 -0.05 -4.74
C SER A 132 -12.23 -0.57 -3.98
N ARG A 133 -11.22 -1.05 -4.72
CA ARG A 133 -9.98 -1.59 -4.16
C ARG A 133 -9.04 -0.44 -3.79
N CYS A 134 -8.59 -0.40 -2.54
CA CYS A 134 -7.64 0.60 -2.06
C CYS A 134 -6.54 -0.05 -1.24
N CYS A 135 -5.37 0.58 -1.18
CA CYS A 135 -4.28 0.21 -0.30
C CYS A 135 -4.12 1.28 0.78
N LEU A 136 -4.20 0.85 2.04
CA LEU A 136 -3.92 1.67 3.21
C LEU A 136 -2.48 1.44 3.63
N ILE A 137 -1.75 2.52 3.87
CA ILE A 137 -0.39 2.45 4.41
C ILE A 137 -0.31 3.37 5.62
N GLU A 138 0.20 2.84 6.70
CA GLU A 138 0.46 3.56 7.93
C GLU A 138 1.97 3.50 8.19
N LEU A 139 2.60 4.66 8.35
CA LEU A 139 4.01 4.77 8.71
C LEU A 139 4.13 5.53 10.03
N THR A 140 4.87 4.96 10.98
CA THR A 140 5.15 5.62 12.25
C THR A 140 6.65 5.66 12.45
N ALA A 141 7.20 6.84 12.71
CA ALA A 141 8.62 6.97 13.01
C ALA A 141 8.95 6.14 14.26
N THR A 142 9.98 5.30 14.18
CA THR A 142 10.52 4.64 15.36
C THR A 142 11.24 5.70 16.17
N GLY A 143 10.74 6.02 17.37
CA GLY A 143 11.43 6.94 18.27
C GLY A 143 12.86 6.45 18.53
N LEU A 144 13.81 7.39 18.56
CA LEU A 144 15.13 7.17 19.18
C LEU A 144 14.98 7.15 20.70
#